data_AF-A0A3C0QNN3-F1
#
_entry.id   AF-A0A3C0QNN3-F1
#
_cell.length_a   1.000
_cell.length_b   1.000
_cell.length_c   1.000
_cell.angle_alpha   90.00
_cell.angle_beta   90.00
_cell.angle_gamma   90.00
#
_symmetry.space_group_name_H-M   'P 1'
#
loop_
_entity.id
_entity.type
_entity.pdbx_description
1 polymer ?
#
loop_
_entity_poly.entity_id
_entity_poly.type
_entity_poly.pdbx_seq_one_letter_code
_entity_poly.pdbx_strand_id
1 'polypeptide(L)'
;MEEAKKRGRPKGSKDLKKRKQRDPSTYSHGGYKLSEEARKKSTFYKANNPDLPQGYNSNLVEFLEAITPTEKIDVNDIEGMRERFRHYLEMCAMYDQKVCNTQAYIAIGLTKCQVSQYIIRRSQNPERADFLEWLKMYCSAYREALMNDGKINPVVGIFLGKNYDGLKDQQEHVVVANNPLGETVTEEELSKKYLESANLDTIETTAQESVPLQIPETEPEPTAHNE
;
A
#
# COMPACT_ATOMS: atom_id res chain seq x y z
N MET A 1 -45.92 38.83 29.80
CA MET A 1 -45.33 37.47 29.77
C MET A 1 -45.70 36.87 28.44
N GLU A 2 -44.72 36.71 27.55
CA GLU A 2 -44.92 36.25 26.18
C GLU A 2 -44.60 34.74 26.15
N GLU A 3 -45.59 33.89 25.86
CA GLU A 3 -45.41 32.44 25.80
C GLU A 3 -44.69 32.04 24.51
N ALA A 4 -43.51 31.43 24.66
CA ALA A 4 -42.68 30.98 23.56
C ALA A 4 -43.33 29.81 22.78
N LYS A 5 -43.70 30.06 21.53
CA LYS A 5 -44.22 29.05 20.60
C LYS A 5 -43.11 28.09 20.17
N LYS A 6 -43.15 26.83 20.64
CA LYS A 6 -42.19 25.77 20.26
C LYS A 6 -42.23 25.54 18.74
N ARG A 7 -41.11 25.78 18.05
CA ARG A 7 -40.92 25.45 16.63
C ARG A 7 -40.83 23.93 16.48
N GLY A 8 -41.78 23.34 15.75
CA GLY A 8 -41.80 21.91 15.43
C GLY A 8 -40.65 21.50 14.50
N ARG A 9 -40.22 20.23 14.61
CA ARG A 9 -39.17 19.57 13.83
C ARG A 9 -39.41 19.71 12.31
N PRO A 10 -38.40 20.01 11.47
CA PRO A 10 -38.59 20.13 10.03
C PRO A 10 -39.09 18.81 9.42
N LYS A 11 -40.07 18.92 8.52
CA LYS A 11 -40.68 17.78 7.79
C LYS A 11 -39.60 17.08 6.96
N GLY A 12 -39.27 15.85 7.33
CA GLY A 12 -38.36 14.99 6.57
C GLY A 12 -38.97 14.53 5.24
N SER A 13 -38.19 14.70 4.17
CA SER A 13 -37.99 13.76 3.05
C SER A 13 -39.19 12.97 2.51
N LYS A 14 -40.35 13.61 2.30
CA LYS A 14 -41.49 12.93 1.64
C LYS A 14 -41.45 12.94 0.11
N ASP A 15 -40.48 13.61 -0.52
CA ASP A 15 -40.35 13.70 -1.98
C ASP A 15 -39.07 13.07 -2.55
N LEU A 16 -38.41 12.16 -1.82
CA LEU A 16 -37.35 11.35 -2.43
C LEU A 16 -38.02 10.30 -3.33
N LYS A 17 -37.75 10.37 -4.65
CA LYS A 17 -38.12 9.33 -5.63
C LYS A 17 -37.88 7.96 -5.00
N LYS A 18 -38.90 7.08 -5.03
CA LYS A 18 -38.76 5.69 -4.56
C LYS A 18 -37.49 5.11 -5.17
N ARG A 19 -36.51 4.79 -4.32
CA ARG A 19 -35.31 4.04 -4.71
C ARG A 19 -35.80 2.83 -5.49
N LYS A 20 -35.42 2.70 -6.77
CA LYS A 20 -35.78 1.54 -7.59
C LYS A 20 -35.54 0.28 -6.75
N GLN A 21 -36.60 -0.50 -6.52
CA GLN A 21 -36.45 -1.79 -5.86
C GLN A 21 -35.45 -2.59 -6.68
N ARG A 22 -34.33 -2.93 -6.04
CA ARG A 22 -33.27 -3.71 -6.68
C ARG A 22 -33.79 -5.14 -6.80
N ASP A 23 -33.70 -5.68 -7.99
CA ASP A 23 -34.14 -7.03 -8.30
C ASP A 23 -33.39 -8.04 -7.41
N PRO A 24 -34.09 -8.80 -6.54
CA PRO A 24 -33.49 -9.81 -5.67
C PRO A 24 -32.76 -10.91 -6.44
N SER A 25 -33.07 -11.13 -7.73
CA SER A 25 -32.37 -12.11 -8.58
C SER A 25 -30.88 -11.77 -8.79
N THR A 26 -30.47 -10.53 -8.50
CA THR A 26 -29.08 -10.08 -8.60
C THR A 26 -28.23 -10.42 -7.37
N TYR A 27 -28.83 -10.98 -6.31
CA TYR A 27 -28.11 -11.47 -5.14
C TYR A 27 -27.70 -12.93 -5.35
N SER A 28 -26.45 -13.16 -5.76
CA SER A 28 -25.77 -14.43 -5.50
C SER A 28 -24.75 -14.22 -4.39
N HIS A 29 -24.60 -15.21 -3.51
CA HIS A 29 -23.58 -15.23 -2.47
C HIS A 29 -22.20 -14.87 -3.05
N GLY A 30 -21.58 -13.80 -2.52
CA GLY A 30 -20.24 -13.35 -2.92
C GLY A 30 -20.23 -12.25 -3.99
N GLY A 31 -20.36 -10.99 -3.54
CA GLY A 31 -20.02 -9.80 -4.32
C GLY A 31 -21.00 -9.44 -5.44
N TYR A 32 -21.18 -8.14 -5.64
CA TYR A 32 -21.95 -7.59 -6.76
C TYR A 32 -21.29 -7.98 -8.09
N LYS A 33 -21.93 -8.88 -8.86
CA LYS A 33 -21.53 -9.14 -10.25
C LYS A 33 -21.89 -7.92 -11.08
N LEU A 34 -20.88 -7.13 -11.48
CA LEU A 34 -21.04 -6.04 -12.42
C LEU A 34 -21.64 -6.60 -13.73
N SER A 35 -22.65 -5.94 -14.30
CA SER A 35 -23.20 -6.35 -15.60
C SER A 35 -22.12 -6.36 -16.68
N GLU A 36 -22.25 -7.19 -17.72
CA GLU A 36 -21.24 -7.25 -18.78
C GLU A 36 -20.96 -5.87 -19.41
N GLU A 37 -21.99 -5.06 -19.59
CA GLU A 37 -21.86 -3.69 -20.06
C GLU A 37 -21.08 -2.81 -19.08
N ALA A 38 -21.32 -2.96 -17.78
CA ALA A 38 -20.57 -2.24 -16.75
C ALA A 38 -19.12 -2.74 -16.64
N ARG A 39 -18.85 -4.03 -16.87
CA ARG A 39 -17.48 -4.59 -16.97
C ARG A 39 -16.78 -4.02 -18.18
N LYS A 40 -17.41 -4.04 -19.36
CA LYS A 40 -16.86 -3.47 -20.60
C LYS A 40 -16.62 -1.96 -20.49
N LYS A 41 -17.40 -1.22 -19.69
CA LYS A 41 -17.20 0.22 -19.43
C LYS A 41 -16.16 0.50 -18.34
N SER A 42 -15.99 -0.42 -17.39
CA SER A 42 -15.04 -0.29 -16.29
C SER A 42 -13.61 -0.28 -16.80
N THR A 43 -12.86 0.77 -16.47
CA THR A 43 -11.42 0.88 -16.70
C THR A 43 -10.65 -0.27 -16.06
N PHE A 44 -11.12 -0.81 -14.93
CA PHE A 44 -10.50 -1.96 -14.27
C PHE A 44 -10.57 -3.24 -15.11
N TYR A 45 -11.71 -3.52 -15.77
CA TYR A 45 -11.90 -4.74 -16.56
C TYR A 45 -11.42 -4.61 -18.01
N LYS A 46 -11.40 -3.40 -18.60
CA LYS A 46 -10.78 -3.14 -19.92
C LYS A 46 -9.29 -3.51 -19.96
N ALA A 47 -8.61 -3.45 -18.81
CA ALA A 47 -7.19 -3.80 -18.68
C ALA A 47 -6.89 -5.30 -18.81
N ASN A 48 -7.92 -6.17 -18.86
CA ASN A 48 -7.80 -7.62 -18.93
C ASN A 48 -8.31 -8.21 -20.25
N ASN A 49 -8.21 -7.49 -21.38
CA ASN A 49 -8.46 -8.10 -22.69
C ASN A 49 -7.31 -9.09 -23.00
N PRO A 50 -7.56 -10.41 -23.07
CA PRO A 50 -6.51 -11.40 -23.25
C PRO A 50 -6.01 -11.49 -24.71
N ASP A 51 -6.83 -11.04 -25.66
CA ASP A 51 -6.52 -11.13 -27.09
C ASP A 51 -5.68 -9.92 -27.51
N LEU A 52 -4.37 -10.11 -27.56
CA LEU A 52 -3.44 -9.14 -28.14
C LEU A 52 -3.57 -9.16 -29.67
N PRO A 53 -3.60 -7.99 -30.34
CA PRO A 53 -3.62 -7.95 -31.79
C PRO A 53 -2.34 -8.60 -32.36
N GLN A 54 -2.47 -9.25 -33.51
CA GLN A 54 -1.33 -9.84 -34.21
C GLN A 54 -0.27 -8.76 -34.49
N GLY A 55 1.00 -9.05 -34.18
CA GLY A 55 2.10 -8.09 -34.30
C GLY A 55 2.37 -7.26 -33.04
N TYR A 56 1.50 -7.28 -32.02
CA TYR A 56 1.73 -6.53 -30.77
C TYR A 56 3.08 -6.84 -30.12
N ASN A 57 3.40 -8.13 -29.96
CA ASN A 57 4.68 -8.56 -29.37
C ASN A 57 5.87 -8.21 -30.28
N SER A 58 5.72 -8.32 -31.60
CA SER A 58 6.77 -7.95 -32.56
C SER A 58 7.10 -6.46 -32.45
N ASN A 59 6.08 -5.60 -32.39
CA ASN A 59 6.27 -4.16 -32.22
C ASN A 59 6.96 -3.82 -30.90
N LEU A 60 6.67 -4.55 -29.82
CA LEU A 60 7.35 -4.37 -28.54
C LEU A 60 8.83 -4.76 -28.62
N VAL A 61 9.15 -5.87 -29.30
CA VAL A 61 10.54 -6.31 -29.48
C VAL A 61 11.30 -5.31 -30.34
N GLU A 62 10.73 -4.89 -31.46
CA GLU A 62 11.32 -3.90 -32.37
C GLU A 62 11.56 -2.57 -31.65
N PHE A 63 10.60 -2.10 -30.86
CA PHE A 63 10.77 -0.89 -30.06
C PHE A 63 11.92 -1.04 -29.04
N LEU A 64 11.98 -2.16 -28.32
CA LEU A 64 13.04 -2.40 -27.35
C LEU A 64 14.42 -2.48 -28.01
N GLU A 65 14.50 -3.07 -29.19
CA GLU A 65 15.72 -3.10 -29.99
C GLU A 65 16.12 -1.69 -30.43
N ALA A 66 15.17 -0.90 -30.94
CA ALA A 66 15.40 0.47 -31.40
C ALA A 66 15.92 1.41 -30.32
N ILE A 67 15.41 1.30 -29.08
CA ILE A 67 15.88 2.14 -27.96
C ILE A 67 17.19 1.65 -27.34
N THR A 68 17.58 0.39 -27.57
CA THR A 68 18.75 -0.19 -26.89
C THR A 68 20.03 0.35 -27.53
N PRO A 69 20.90 1.03 -26.77
CA PRO A 69 22.13 1.55 -27.33
C PRO A 69 23.08 0.42 -27.70
N THR A 70 23.71 0.53 -28.86
CA THR A 70 24.74 -0.41 -29.33
C THR A 70 26.07 -0.22 -28.61
N GLU A 71 26.39 1.02 -28.22
CA GLU A 71 27.64 1.38 -27.57
C GLU A 71 27.46 1.64 -26.07
N LYS A 72 28.46 1.24 -25.30
CA LYS A 72 28.52 1.53 -23.86
C LYS A 72 28.59 3.03 -23.63
N ILE A 73 27.83 3.52 -22.66
CA ILE A 73 27.86 4.93 -22.26
C ILE A 73 29.06 5.20 -21.36
N ASP A 74 29.73 6.34 -21.57
CA ASP A 74 30.54 6.93 -20.52
C ASP A 74 29.61 7.52 -19.45
N VAL A 75 29.68 6.96 -18.25
CA VAL A 75 28.82 7.34 -17.13
C VAL A 75 29.11 8.73 -16.56
N ASN A 76 30.13 9.43 -17.06
CA ASN A 76 30.41 10.83 -16.71
C ASN A 76 30.00 11.81 -17.81
N ASP A 77 29.60 11.33 -18.98
CA ASP A 77 29.08 12.17 -20.07
C ASP A 77 27.58 12.40 -19.88
N ILE A 78 27.24 13.43 -19.11
CA ILE A 78 25.83 13.77 -18.82
C ILE A 78 25.09 14.18 -20.09
N GLU A 79 25.72 14.90 -21.02
CA GLU A 79 25.03 15.33 -22.24
C GLU A 79 24.76 14.15 -23.17
N GLY A 80 25.69 13.20 -23.28
CA GLY A 80 25.44 11.92 -23.96
C GLY A 80 24.27 11.14 -23.34
N MET A 81 24.15 11.14 -22.00
CA MET A 81 22.99 10.54 -21.32
C MET A 81 21.68 11.25 -21.65
N ARG A 82 21.71 12.59 -21.72
CA ARG A 82 20.54 13.42 -22.07
C ARG A 82 20.08 13.18 -23.50
N GLU A 83 21.02 13.08 -24.43
CA GLU A 83 20.70 12.83 -25.83
C GLU A 83 20.11 11.43 -26.04
N ARG A 84 20.66 10.39 -25.38
CA ARG A 84 20.05 9.05 -25.40
C ARG A 84 18.64 9.06 -24.83
N PHE A 85 18.40 9.82 -23.76
CA PHE A 85 17.06 9.95 -23.20
C PHE A 85 16.10 10.72 -24.12
N ARG A 86 16.57 11.76 -24.82
CA ARG A 86 15.77 12.46 -25.85
C ARG A 86 15.38 11.50 -26.98
N HIS A 87 16.35 10.77 -27.52
CA HIS A 87 16.10 9.78 -28.56
C HIS A 87 15.07 8.73 -28.12
N TYR A 88 15.16 8.26 -26.87
CA TYR A 88 14.15 7.39 -26.28
C TYR A 88 12.73 8.00 -26.31
N LEU A 89 12.57 9.28 -25.94
CA LEU A 89 11.28 9.95 -25.98
C LEU A 89 10.74 10.08 -27.42
N GLU A 90 11.62 10.33 -28.39
CA GLU A 90 11.27 10.36 -29.81
C GLU A 90 10.79 9.00 -30.30
N MET A 91 11.49 7.91 -29.91
CA MET A 91 11.07 6.55 -30.23
C MET A 91 9.74 6.20 -29.56
N CYS A 92 9.51 6.63 -28.31
CA CYS A 92 8.21 6.46 -27.65
C CYS A 92 7.09 7.14 -28.45
N ALA A 93 7.32 8.36 -28.93
CA ALA A 93 6.34 9.07 -29.74
C ALA A 93 6.12 8.41 -31.11
N MET A 94 7.18 7.92 -31.74
CA MET A 94 7.12 7.27 -33.06
C MET A 94 6.38 5.93 -33.04
N TYR A 95 6.67 5.09 -32.04
CA TYR A 95 6.10 3.75 -31.89
C TYR A 95 4.79 3.73 -31.06
N ASP A 96 4.26 4.90 -30.69
CA ASP A 96 3.10 5.05 -29.79
C ASP A 96 3.24 4.25 -28.49
N GLN A 97 4.45 4.28 -27.90
CA GLN A 97 4.78 3.57 -26.66
C GLN A 97 4.69 4.47 -25.44
N LYS A 98 4.32 3.87 -24.31
CA LYS A 98 4.29 4.57 -23.01
C LYS A 98 5.71 4.77 -22.48
N VAL A 99 5.97 5.97 -21.95
CA VAL A 99 7.21 6.27 -21.23
C VAL A 99 7.26 5.47 -19.92
N CYS A 100 8.36 4.73 -19.72
CA CYS A 100 8.57 3.83 -18.58
C CYS A 100 10.00 3.94 -18.05
N ASN A 101 10.16 3.94 -16.72
CA ASN A 101 11.48 4.05 -16.08
C ASN A 101 12.47 2.98 -16.55
N THR A 102 12.06 1.71 -16.64
CA THR A 102 12.97 0.61 -17.06
C THR A 102 13.45 0.79 -18.49
N GLN A 103 12.57 1.17 -19.41
CA GLN A 103 12.92 1.39 -20.81
C GLN A 103 13.82 2.63 -20.94
N ALA A 104 13.55 3.69 -20.20
CA ALA A 104 14.44 4.85 -20.11
C ALA A 104 15.85 4.47 -19.63
N TYR A 105 15.96 3.61 -18.61
CA TYR A 105 17.26 3.12 -18.13
C TYR A 105 17.99 2.29 -19.18
N ILE A 106 17.28 1.40 -19.86
CA ILE A 106 17.84 0.62 -20.99
C ILE A 106 18.35 1.56 -22.07
N ALA A 107 17.58 2.58 -22.43
CA ALA A 107 17.95 3.50 -23.51
C ALA A 107 19.19 4.34 -23.22
N ILE A 108 19.35 4.81 -21.97
CA ILE A 108 20.60 5.47 -21.56
C ILE A 108 21.77 4.48 -21.40
N GLY A 109 21.51 3.17 -21.38
CA GLY A 109 22.54 2.13 -21.24
C GLY A 109 22.90 1.79 -19.79
N LEU A 110 21.98 2.01 -18.84
CA LEU A 110 22.18 1.72 -17.42
C LEU A 110 21.18 0.69 -16.89
N THR A 111 21.62 -0.09 -15.92
CA THR A 111 20.73 -0.96 -15.14
C THR A 111 20.04 -0.17 -14.03
N LYS A 112 18.88 -0.67 -13.56
CA LYS A 112 18.16 -0.09 -12.40
C LYS A 112 19.07 0.02 -11.17
N CYS A 113 19.90 -0.99 -10.91
CA CYS A 113 20.81 -1.01 -9.76
C CYS A 113 21.87 0.10 -9.87
N GLN A 114 22.46 0.29 -11.05
CA GLN A 114 23.42 1.37 -11.30
C GLN A 114 22.78 2.74 -11.09
N VAL A 115 21.59 2.98 -11.64
CA VAL A 115 20.87 4.25 -11.45
C VAL A 115 20.66 4.53 -9.96
N SER A 116 20.14 3.58 -9.20
CA SER A 116 19.96 3.73 -7.75
C SER A 116 21.29 3.99 -7.02
N GLN A 117 22.34 3.26 -7.38
CA GLN A 117 23.66 3.41 -6.77
C GLN A 117 24.26 4.79 -7.05
N TYR A 118 24.12 5.31 -8.27
CA TYR A 118 24.63 6.62 -8.66
C TYR A 118 23.89 7.78 -7.99
N ILE A 119 22.57 7.64 -7.80
CA ILE A 119 21.78 8.60 -7.03
C ILE A 119 22.21 8.59 -5.56
N ILE A 120 22.37 7.42 -4.94
CA ILE A 120 22.83 7.33 -3.54
C ILE A 120 24.25 7.88 -3.38
N ARG A 121 25.15 7.59 -4.32
CA ARG A 121 26.55 8.06 -4.33
C ARG A 121 26.70 9.41 -5.01
N ARG A 122 25.76 10.32 -4.73
CA ARG A 122 25.70 11.67 -5.29
C ARG A 122 27.01 12.46 -5.17
N SER A 123 27.78 12.24 -4.10
CA SER A 123 29.06 12.92 -3.87
C SER A 123 30.12 12.67 -4.95
N GLN A 124 30.04 11.57 -5.70
CA GLN A 124 31.02 11.24 -6.74
C GLN A 124 30.81 12.03 -8.03
N ASN A 125 29.54 12.25 -8.40
CA ASN A 125 29.15 13.05 -9.56
C ASN A 125 27.72 13.58 -9.30
N PRO A 126 27.59 14.82 -8.76
CA PRO A 126 26.28 15.35 -8.39
C PRO A 126 25.41 15.64 -9.60
N GLU A 127 25.99 16.09 -10.71
CA GLU A 127 25.27 16.42 -11.94
C GLU A 127 24.61 15.18 -12.56
N ARG A 128 25.31 14.04 -12.56
CA ARG A 128 24.71 12.77 -12.97
C ARG A 128 23.56 12.35 -12.07
N ALA A 129 23.71 12.50 -10.75
CA ALA A 129 22.64 12.16 -9.81
C ALA A 129 21.41 13.05 -10.05
N ASP A 130 21.62 14.36 -10.25
CA ASP A 130 20.55 15.31 -10.60
C ASP A 130 19.82 14.92 -11.89
N PHE A 131 20.57 14.58 -12.93
CA PHE A 131 19.96 14.13 -14.18
C PHE A 131 19.14 12.85 -13.99
N LEU A 132 19.64 11.87 -13.26
CA LEU A 132 18.94 10.61 -13.01
C LEU A 132 17.69 10.78 -12.14
N GLU A 133 17.74 11.65 -11.13
CA GLU A 133 16.57 12.03 -10.33
C GLU A 133 15.52 12.74 -11.19
N TRP A 134 15.95 13.69 -12.04
CA TRP A 134 15.08 14.36 -12.99
C TRP A 134 14.43 13.39 -13.98
N LEU A 135 15.20 12.43 -14.52
CA LEU A 135 14.69 11.39 -15.42
C LEU A 135 13.61 10.54 -14.74
N LYS A 136 13.83 10.14 -13.47
CA LYS A 136 12.83 9.43 -12.67
C LYS A 136 11.56 10.25 -12.48
N MET A 137 11.71 11.53 -12.16
CA MET A 137 10.61 12.48 -12.00
C MET A 137 9.82 12.65 -13.30
N TYR A 138 10.50 12.78 -14.45
CA TYR A 138 9.85 12.89 -15.76
C TYR A 138 8.97 11.66 -16.04
N CYS A 139 9.50 10.45 -15.82
CA CYS A 139 8.74 9.22 -16.02
C CYS A 139 7.56 9.10 -15.03
N SER A 140 7.72 9.62 -13.82
CA SER A 140 6.64 9.69 -12.82
C SER A 140 5.52 10.65 -13.27
N ALA A 141 5.87 11.86 -13.70
CA ALA A 141 4.91 12.86 -14.18
C ALA A 141 4.10 12.36 -15.39
N TYR A 142 4.76 11.67 -16.34
CA TYR A 142 4.06 11.04 -17.46
C TYR A 142 3.04 9.98 -17.01
N ARG A 143 3.43 9.12 -16.06
CA ARG A 143 2.52 8.12 -15.49
C ARG A 143 1.37 8.76 -14.72
N GLU A 144 1.64 9.83 -13.97
CA GLU A 144 0.62 10.58 -13.23
C GLU A 144 -0.44 11.16 -14.18
N ALA A 145 -0.02 11.77 -15.30
CA ALA A 145 -0.95 12.25 -16.32
C ALA A 145 -1.85 11.13 -16.87
N LEU A 146 -1.26 9.97 -17.20
CA LEU A 146 -2.03 8.80 -17.65
C LEU A 146 -2.96 8.23 -16.56
N MET A 147 -2.59 8.36 -15.28
CA MET A 147 -3.45 7.96 -14.17
C MET A 147 -4.64 8.91 -13.99
N ASN A 148 -4.40 10.22 -14.09
CA ASN A 148 -5.46 11.24 -14.04
C ASN A 148 -6.49 11.05 -15.16
N ASP A 149 -6.04 10.67 -16.35
CA ASP A 149 -6.90 10.36 -17.50
C ASP A 149 -7.54 8.96 -17.45
N GLY A 150 -7.23 8.15 -16.45
CA GLY A 150 -7.72 6.77 -16.31
C GLY A 150 -7.20 5.80 -17.39
N LYS A 151 -6.07 6.13 -18.04
CA LYS A 151 -5.41 5.32 -19.09
C LYS A 151 -4.44 4.28 -18.53
N ILE A 152 -4.20 4.30 -17.22
CA ILE A 152 -3.46 3.29 -16.47
C ILE A 152 -4.42 2.62 -15.49
N ASN A 153 -4.29 1.29 -15.35
CA ASN A 153 -5.01 0.56 -14.30
C ASN A 153 -4.53 1.07 -12.93
N PRO A 154 -5.43 1.49 -12.02
CA PRO A 154 -5.04 2.08 -10.74
C PRO A 154 -4.13 1.16 -9.90
N VAL A 155 -4.34 -0.16 -9.95
CA VAL A 155 -3.50 -1.13 -9.23
C VAL A 155 -2.07 -1.14 -9.78
N VAL A 156 -1.93 -1.09 -11.11
CA VAL A 156 -0.62 -0.99 -11.77
C VAL A 156 0.05 0.34 -11.44
N GLY A 157 -0.71 1.44 -11.45
CA GLY A 157 -0.23 2.76 -11.05
C GLY A 157 0.36 2.77 -9.63
N ILE A 158 -0.37 2.22 -8.66
CA ILE A 158 0.08 2.09 -7.26
C ILE A 158 1.36 1.23 -7.18
N PHE A 159 1.40 0.10 -7.87
CA PHE A 159 2.58 -0.79 -7.86
C PHE A 159 3.84 -0.09 -8.42
N LEU A 160 3.69 0.61 -9.54
CA LEU A 160 4.80 1.38 -10.12
C LEU A 160 5.20 2.55 -9.23
N GLY A 161 4.23 3.24 -8.61
CA GLY A 161 4.45 4.31 -7.63
C GLY A 161 5.31 3.86 -6.45
N LYS A 162 5.00 2.69 -5.88
CA LYS A 162 5.81 2.10 -4.81
C LYS A 162 7.23 1.75 -5.26
N ASN A 163 7.37 1.22 -6.48
CA ASN A 163 8.64 0.68 -6.97
C ASN A 163 9.64 1.73 -7.45
N TYR A 164 9.17 2.85 -8.02
CA TYR A 164 10.04 3.87 -8.61
C TYR A 164 10.03 5.20 -7.85
N ASP A 165 8.89 5.57 -7.28
CA ASP A 165 8.65 6.90 -6.69
C ASP A 165 8.75 6.89 -5.16
N GLY A 166 8.93 5.70 -4.56
CA GLY A 166 9.13 5.55 -3.11
C GLY A 166 7.86 5.72 -2.28
N LEU A 167 6.69 5.68 -2.92
CA LEU A 167 5.40 5.75 -2.24
C LEU A 167 5.18 4.52 -1.35
N LYS A 168 4.46 4.70 -0.25
CA LYS A 168 4.10 3.63 0.69
C LYS A 168 2.64 3.75 1.07
N ASP A 169 1.97 2.61 1.22
CA ASP A 169 0.63 2.60 1.79
C ASP A 169 0.76 2.84 3.29
N GLN A 170 0.11 3.88 3.78
CA GLN A 170 -0.04 4.13 5.21
C GLN A 170 -1.40 3.59 5.66
N GLN A 171 -1.39 2.77 6.71
CA GLN A 171 -2.61 2.26 7.34
C GLN A 171 -2.56 2.62 8.82
N GLU A 172 -3.55 3.39 9.26
CA GLU A 172 -3.73 3.70 10.68
C GLU A 172 -4.74 2.72 11.26
N HIS A 173 -4.30 1.88 12.20
CA HIS A 173 -5.19 1.01 12.96
C HIS A 173 -5.54 1.70 14.28
N VAL A 174 -6.73 2.30 14.33
CA VAL A 174 -7.29 2.79 15.59
C VAL A 174 -7.80 1.59 16.38
N VAL A 175 -6.95 1.04 17.23
CA VAL A 175 -7.37 0.05 18.22
C VAL A 175 -8.10 0.82 19.32
N VAL A 176 -9.42 0.90 19.21
CA VAL A 176 -10.24 1.33 20.35
C VAL A 176 -10.16 0.19 21.36
N ALA A 177 -9.31 0.37 22.38
CA ALA A 177 -9.30 -0.50 23.54
C ALA A 177 -10.65 -0.34 24.25
N ASN A 178 -11.64 -1.15 23.87
CA ASN A 178 -12.79 -1.37 24.72
C ASN A 178 -12.23 -2.01 25.98
N ASN A 179 -12.23 -1.26 27.08
CA ASN A 179 -11.86 -1.79 28.38
C ASN A 179 -12.64 -3.10 28.56
N PRO A 180 -11.99 -4.29 28.63
CA PRO A 180 -12.70 -5.55 28.79
C PRO A 180 -13.49 -5.59 30.11
N LEU A 181 -13.22 -4.62 31.00
CA LEU A 181 -13.89 -4.43 32.27
C LEU A 181 -15.03 -3.40 32.24
N GLY A 182 -15.34 -2.72 31.13
CA GLY A 182 -16.38 -1.68 31.10
C GLY A 182 -16.06 -0.46 31.97
N GLU A 183 -17.01 0.48 32.15
CA GLU A 183 -16.93 1.54 33.17
C GLU A 183 -16.53 0.92 34.51
N THR A 184 -15.59 1.53 35.23
CA THR A 184 -15.01 1.11 36.52
C THR A 184 -15.93 0.18 37.34
N VAL A 185 -15.84 -1.12 37.04
CA VAL A 185 -16.53 -2.16 37.79
C VAL A 185 -15.84 -2.22 39.15
N THR A 186 -16.60 -2.03 40.22
CA THR A 186 -16.09 -2.07 41.59
C THR A 186 -15.55 -3.47 41.91
N GLU A 187 -14.60 -3.58 42.84
CA GLU A 187 -13.93 -4.86 43.19
C GLU A 187 -14.93 -5.99 43.51
N GLU A 188 -16.09 -5.65 44.08
CA GLU A 188 -17.16 -6.59 44.41
C GLU A 188 -17.83 -7.20 43.17
N GLU A 189 -17.99 -6.45 42.10
CA GLU A 189 -18.61 -6.94 40.86
C GLU A 189 -17.61 -7.75 40.02
N LEU A 190 -16.33 -7.42 40.10
CA LEU A 190 -15.23 -8.22 39.52
C LEU A 190 -15.14 -9.60 40.19
N SER A 191 -15.16 -9.65 41.53
CA SER A 191 -15.09 -10.93 42.26
C SER A 191 -16.27 -11.85 41.93
N LYS A 192 -17.49 -11.31 41.82
CA LYS A 192 -18.68 -12.07 41.41
C LYS A 192 -18.56 -12.66 40.02
N LYS A 193 -18.08 -11.89 39.03
CA LYS A 193 -17.86 -12.40 37.67
C LYS A 193 -16.82 -13.52 37.64
N TYR A 194 -15.75 -13.41 38.44
CA TYR A 194 -14.76 -14.48 38.53
C TYR A 194 -15.31 -15.74 39.21
N LEU A 195 -16.08 -15.59 40.28
CA LEU A 195 -16.75 -16.71 40.97
C LEU A 195 -17.77 -17.42 40.07
N GLU A 196 -18.56 -16.66 39.31
CA GLU A 196 -19.52 -17.21 38.33
C GLU A 196 -18.80 -17.87 37.15
N SER A 197 -17.67 -17.33 36.70
CA SER A 197 -16.88 -17.93 35.61
C SER A 197 -16.11 -19.19 36.03
N ALA A 198 -15.82 -19.35 37.33
CA ALA A 198 -14.99 -20.42 37.84
C ALA A 198 -15.75 -21.73 38.13
N ASN A 199 -17.10 -21.74 38.17
CA ASN A 199 -17.92 -22.93 38.48
C ASN A 199 -17.29 -23.81 39.58
N LEU A 200 -16.88 -23.20 40.69
CA LEU A 200 -16.38 -23.93 41.86
C LEU A 200 -17.58 -24.23 42.76
N ASP A 201 -18.14 -25.43 42.59
CA ASP A 201 -19.01 -26.01 43.61
C ASP A 201 -18.22 -26.13 44.92
N THR A 202 -18.90 -25.75 45.99
CA THR A 202 -18.40 -25.51 47.34
C THR A 202 -17.53 -26.67 47.85
N ILE A 203 -16.25 -26.42 48.12
CA ILE A 203 -15.43 -27.34 48.94
C ILE A 203 -15.34 -26.74 50.34
N GLU A 204 -15.90 -27.47 51.29
CA GLU A 204 -15.99 -27.13 52.70
C GLU A 204 -14.60 -26.92 53.34
N THR A 205 -14.46 -25.80 54.04
CA THR A 205 -13.29 -25.43 54.83
C THR A 205 -13.09 -26.41 55.99
N THR A 206 -11.97 -27.12 56.02
CA THR A 206 -11.39 -27.63 57.28
C THR A 206 -10.04 -26.98 57.50
N ALA A 207 -9.98 -26.18 58.56
CA ALA A 207 -8.78 -25.50 59.01
C ALA A 207 -7.76 -26.52 59.55
N GLN A 208 -6.52 -26.44 59.08
CA GLN A 208 -5.37 -27.01 59.78
C GLN A 208 -4.25 -25.97 59.85
N GLU A 209 -3.76 -25.81 61.07
CA GLU A 209 -2.84 -24.77 61.53
C GLU A 209 -1.44 -24.86 60.90
N SER A 210 -0.80 -23.70 60.94
CA SER A 210 0.53 -23.34 60.43
C SER A 210 1.68 -24.26 60.86
N VAL A 211 2.51 -24.64 59.88
CA VAL A 211 3.91 -25.04 60.12
C VAL A 211 4.81 -24.09 59.29
N PRO A 212 5.75 -23.35 59.92
CA PRO A 212 6.60 -22.40 59.22
C PRO A 212 7.74 -23.11 58.46
N LEU A 213 7.88 -22.79 57.17
CA LEU A 213 9.00 -23.23 56.32
C LEU A 213 10.24 -22.35 56.55
N GLN A 214 11.31 -22.97 57.04
CA GLN A 214 12.63 -22.35 57.22
C GLN A 214 13.37 -22.22 55.88
N ILE A 215 13.89 -21.03 55.61
CA ILE A 215 14.71 -20.70 54.43
C ILE A 215 16.15 -21.11 54.73
N PRO A 216 16.80 -21.95 53.90
CA PRO A 216 18.21 -22.30 54.07
C PRO A 216 19.12 -21.17 53.58
N GLU A 217 20.09 -20.78 54.41
CA GLU A 217 21.13 -19.79 54.11
C GLU A 217 22.09 -20.33 53.03
N THR A 218 22.36 -19.51 52.02
CA THR A 218 23.33 -19.77 50.96
C THR A 218 24.75 -19.44 51.43
N GLU A 219 25.64 -20.43 51.43
CA GLU A 219 27.08 -20.27 51.65
C GLU A 219 27.76 -19.53 50.47
N PRO A 220 28.84 -18.76 50.72
CA PRO A 220 29.47 -17.88 49.72
C PRO A 220 30.38 -18.61 48.72
N GLU A 221 30.41 -18.10 47.48
CA GLU A 221 31.21 -18.61 46.35
C GLU A 221 32.74 -18.57 46.61
N PRO A 222 33.50 -19.58 46.13
CA PRO A 222 34.95 -19.60 46.24
C PRO A 222 35.66 -18.75 45.18
N THR A 223 36.71 -18.07 45.64
CA THR A 223 37.63 -17.18 44.93
C THR A 223 38.31 -17.78 43.69
N ALA A 224 38.48 -16.92 42.67
CA ALA A 224 39.24 -17.13 41.46
C ALA A 224 40.70 -17.54 41.71
N HIS A 225 41.16 -18.57 41.00
CA HIS A 225 42.57 -18.85 40.78
C HIS A 225 42.96 -18.40 39.36
N ASN A 226 43.92 -17.49 39.29
CA ASN A 226 44.71 -17.18 38.11
C ASN A 226 45.77 -18.26 37.91
N GLU A 227 45.88 -18.78 36.69
CA GLU A 227 47.12 -19.21 36.03
C GLU A 227 47.10 -18.74 34.57
#